data_AF-A0A847Y0A5-F1
#
_entry.id   AF-A0A847Y0A5-F1
#
_cell.length_a   1.000
_cell.length_b   1.000
_cell.length_c   1.000
_cell.angle_alpha   90.00
_cell.angle_beta   90.00
_cell.angle_gamma   90.00
#
_symmetry.space_group_name_H-M   'P 1'
#
loop_
_entity.id
_entity.type
_entity.pdbx_description
1 polymer ?
#
loop_
_entity_poly.entity_id
_entity_poly.type
_entity_poly.pdbx_seq_one_letter_code
_entity_poly.pdbx_strand_id
1 'polypeptide(L)' 'LNTHVDYIHINPVKHGLVKRVADWPWSSFHRFVRMGIYPLDWGGEAEKTVVEMSVGE' A
#
# COMPACT_ATOMS: atom_id res chain seq x y z
N LEU A 1 2.82 -16.12 4.54
CA LEU A 1 1.85 -16.29 3.43
C LEU A 1 1.96 -15.18 2.37
N ASN A 2 3.01 -14.34 2.45
CA ASN A 2 2.82 -12.89 2.36
C ASN A 2 3.05 -12.33 0.96
N THR A 3 4.06 -12.78 0.22
CA THR A 3 4.46 -12.12 -1.04
C THR A 3 3.46 -12.23 -2.18
N HIS A 4 2.78 -13.38 -2.33
CA HIS A 4 1.86 -13.59 -3.45
C HIS A 4 0.53 -12.83 -3.26
N VAL A 5 0.02 -12.80 -2.02
CA VAL A 5 -1.20 -12.05 -1.69
C VAL A 5 -0.93 -10.55 -1.80
N ASP A 6 0.19 -10.08 -1.24
CA ASP A 6 0.64 -8.70 -1.40
C ASP A 6 0.75 -8.33 -2.88
N TYR A 7 1.37 -9.18 -3.71
CA TYR A 7 1.48 -8.95 -5.15
C TYR A 7 0.10 -8.80 -5.81
N ILE A 8 -0.85 -9.68 -5.51
CA ILE A 8 -2.21 -9.61 -6.06
C ILE A 8 -2.89 -8.30 -5.69
N HIS A 9 -2.77 -7.84 -4.43
CA HIS A 9 -3.42 -6.60 -3.99
C HIS A 9 -2.72 -5.34 -4.50
N ILE A 10 -1.41 -5.35 -4.75
CA ILE A 10 -0.69 -4.19 -5.31
C ILE A 10 -0.78 -4.11 -6.85
N ASN A 11 -1.19 -5.18 -7.53
CA ASN A 11 -1.23 -5.24 -9.00
C ASN A 11 -2.06 -4.14 -9.67
N PRO A 12 -3.26 -3.76 -9.18
CA PRO A 12 -4.02 -2.67 -9.78
C PRO A 12 -3.26 -1.34 -9.80
N VAL A 13 -2.43 -1.08 -8.78
CA VAL A 13 -1.55 0.10 -8.71
C VAL A 13 -0.37 -0.06 -9.65
N LYS A 14 0.30 -1.23 -9.63
CA LYS A 14 1.45 -1.52 -10.51
C LYS A 14 1.11 -1.41 -12.00
N HIS A 15 -0.11 -1.77 -12.38
CA HIS A 15 -0.60 -1.68 -13.75
C HIS A 15 -1.29 -0.33 -14.06
N GLY A 16 -1.29 0.62 -13.12
CA GLY A 16 -1.80 1.98 -13.33
C GLY A 16 -3.32 2.08 -13.45
N LEU A 17 -4.07 1.07 -13.02
CA LEU A 17 -5.54 1.07 -13.06
C LEU A 17 -6.15 1.99 -11.99
N VAL A 18 -5.46 2.11 -10.85
CA VAL A 18 -5.84 2.98 -9.73
C VAL A 18 -4.61 3.59 -9.07
N LYS A 19 -4.79 4.71 -8.37
CA LYS A 19 -3.71 5.37 -7.62
C LYS A 19 -3.44 4.72 -6.26
N ARG A 20 -4.46 4.12 -5.64
CA ARG A 20 -4.34 3.44 -4.35
C ARG A 20 -4.98 2.07 -4.43
N VAL A 21 -4.44 1.11 -3.66
CA VAL A 21 -5.03 -0.24 -3.55
C VAL A 21 -6.48 -0.20 -3.05
N ALA A 22 -6.77 0.71 -2.12
CA ALA A 22 -8.12 0.91 -1.56
C ALA A 22 -9.17 1.33 -2.60
N ASP A 23 -8.75 1.98 -3.69
CA ASP A 23 -9.63 2.46 -4.76
C ASP A 23 -10.06 1.34 -5.71
N TRP A 24 -9.50 0.12 -5.57
CA TRP A 24 -9.82 -1.02 -6.42
C TRP A 24 -10.91 -1.91 -5.80
N PRO A 25 -12.20 -1.74 -6.14
CA PRO A 25 -13.30 -2.45 -5.48
C PRO A 25 -13.31 -3.97 -5.74
N TRP A 26 -12.60 -4.44 -6.76
CA TRP A 26 -12.67 -5.83 -7.22
C TRP A 26 -11.50 -6.66 -6.68
N SER A 27 -11.25 -6.56 -5.37
CA SER A 27 -10.27 -7.40 -4.69
C SER A 27 -10.71 -7.77 -3.28
N SER A 28 -10.04 -8.78 -2.71
CA SER A 28 -10.21 -9.14 -1.30
C SER A 28 -9.52 -8.18 -0.32
N PHE A 29 -8.86 -7.11 -0.80
CA PHE A 29 -8.14 -6.15 0.02
C PHE A 29 -9.02 -5.56 1.13
N HIS A 30 -10.24 -5.11 0.83
CA HIS A 30 -11.12 -4.51 1.85
C HIS A 30 -11.50 -5.48 2.96
N ARG A 31 -11.59 -6.78 2.65
CA ARG A 31 -11.81 -7.82 3.67
C ARG A 31 -10.59 -7.93 4.58
N PHE A 32 -9.39 -7.87 4.02
CA PHE A 32 -8.13 -7.95 4.77
C PHE A 32 -7.94 -6.72 5.66
N VAL A 33 -8.35 -5.53 5.19
CA VAL A 33 -8.40 -4.32 6.03
C VAL A 33 -9.37 -4.49 7.19
N ARG A 34 -10.59 -4.99 6.96
CA ARG A 34 -11.56 -5.25 8.05
C ARG A 34 -11.09 -6.29 9.06
N MET A 35 -10.24 -7.22 8.63
CA MET A 35 -9.63 -8.25 9.50
C MET A 35 -8.36 -7.75 10.22
N GLY A 36 -7.92 -6.50 9.98
CA GLY A 36 -6.70 -5.94 10.56
C GLY A 36 -5.40 -6.51 9.97
N ILE A 37 -5.48 -7.19 8.81
CA ILE A 37 -4.30 -7.77 8.14
C ILE A 37 -3.53 -6.70 7.38
N TYR A 38 -4.23 -5.76 6.74
CA TYR A 38 -3.64 -4.59 6.11
C TYR A 38 -4.15 -3.30 6.73
N PRO A 39 -3.31 -2.26 6.82
CA PRO A 39 -3.82 -0.92 7.03
C PRO A 39 -4.49 -0.39 5.75
N LEU A 40 -5.38 0.60 5.90
CA LEU A 40 -6.18 1.13 4.77
C LEU A 40 -5.33 1.88 3.71
N ASP A 41 -4.19 2.40 4.13
CA ASP A 41 -3.18 3.09 3.33
C ASP A 41 -2.09 2.15 2.80
N TRP A 42 -2.22 0.84 3.04
CA TRP A 42 -1.29 -0.15 2.51
C TRP A 42 -1.16 -0.08 0.99
N GLY A 43 0.07 -0.13 0.49
CA GLY A 43 0.34 -0.01 -0.95
C GLY A 43 0.21 1.40 -1.52
N GLY A 44 0.05 2.43 -0.68
CA GLY A 44 0.19 3.84 -1.03
C GLY A 44 1.65 4.33 -0.92
N GLU A 45 1.94 5.47 -1.55
CA GLU A 45 3.27 6.09 -1.57
C GLU A 45 3.86 6.15 -0.16
N ALA A 46 5.02 5.49 0.02
CA ALA A 46 5.89 5.83 1.13
C ALA A 46 6.16 7.33 0.98
N GLU A 47 5.65 8.15 1.89
CA GLU A 47 6.16 9.50 2.05
C GLU A 47 7.68 9.36 2.06
N LYS A 48 8.34 9.92 1.04
CA LYS A 48 9.75 10.22 1.15
C LYS A 48 9.81 11.30 2.21
N THR A 49 9.77 10.90 3.48
CA THR A 49 10.16 11.77 4.57
C THR A 49 11.62 12.08 4.26
N VAL A 50 11.83 13.24 3.65
CA VAL A 50 13.14 13.86 3.58
C VAL A 50 13.48 14.09 5.04
N VAL A 51 14.19 13.13 5.63
CA VAL A 51 14.77 13.33 6.95
C VAL A 51 15.80 14.41 6.68
N GLU A 52 15.46 15.65 7.01
CA GLU A 52 16.42 16.74 7.06
C GLU A 52 17.55 16.25 7.95
N MET A 53 18.68 15.93 7.32
CA MET A 53 19.90 15.62 8.02
C MET A 53 20.32 16.91 8.71
N SER A 54 19.97 17.05 9.99
CA SER A 54 20.61 18.01 10.87
C SER A 54 22.10 17.69 10.89
N VAL A 55 22.88 18.44 10.13
CA VAL A 55 24.34 18.50 10.30
C VAL A 55 24.56 19.19 11.64
N GLY A 56 24.81 18.39 12.67
CA GLY A 56 25.28 18.86 13.97
C GLY A 56 26.77 19.20 13.88
N GLU A 57 27.06 20.46 14.25
CA GLU A 57 28.32 21.11 14.67
C GLU A 57 29.67 20.54 14.21
#